data_AF-A0AAN6MYE1-F1
#
_entry.id   AF-A0AAN6MYE1-F1
#
_cell.length_a   1.000
_cell.length_b   1.000
_cell.length_c   1.000
_cell.angle_alpha   90.00
_cell.angle_beta   90.00
_cell.angle_gamma   90.00
#
_symmetry.space_group_name_H-M   'P 1'
#
loop_
_entity.id
_entity.type
_entity.pdbx_description
1 polymer ?
#
loop_
_entity_poly.entity_id
_entity_poly.type
_entity_poly.pdbx_seq_one_letter_code
_entity_poly.pdbx_strand_id
1 'polypeptide(L)'
;MTPWTQPNWDWCSKCACLWYGGQAVCAATTNGSHDHSGSGMYTISAQSSAPGQDKWKWCKKCQVLSYTGNATTGPCKAGGTHDTSGSGNYHLTQDGEGQKPWKWCNKCQGLGWASAPCQAGGSHDFNGSGNYSICMDGKPRSQASIGQDQWRWCKNCQLLCYDGSNACAAGGSHISVGSGNYVLTAGGPISGVGSSQQQDGWKWCTKCYGLAFSKDASDGVCPRGGVHDHSGSADYSLMVGVSSGGGQNNWTWCKWCQQLWYSGQAGNNGRCPHSPVGGHSKDGSGNYTLASA
;
A
#
# COMPACT_ATOMS: atom_id res chain seq x y z
N MET A 1 -23.27 0.02 8.25
CA MET A 1 -23.27 -0.05 6.77
C MET A 1 -21.88 -0.46 6.34
N THR A 2 -21.75 -1.62 5.69
CA THR A 2 -20.47 -2.09 5.17
C THR A 2 -19.97 -1.11 4.08
N PRO A 3 -18.70 -0.70 4.11
CA PRO A 3 -18.12 0.07 3.02
C PRO A 3 -18.21 -0.71 1.71
N TRP A 4 -18.77 -0.10 0.67
CA TRP A 4 -18.73 -0.67 -0.68
C TRP A 4 -17.39 -0.35 -1.30
N THR A 5 -16.37 -1.10 -0.90
CA THR A 5 -15.09 -1.14 -1.60
C THR A 5 -15.11 -2.27 -2.62
N GLN A 6 -14.52 -2.04 -3.80
CA GLN A 6 -14.33 -3.08 -4.80
C GLN A 6 -12.87 -3.56 -4.74
N PRO A 7 -12.62 -4.78 -4.22
CA PRO A 7 -11.28 -5.39 -4.21
C PRO A 7 -10.94 -5.96 -5.60
N ASN A 8 -9.82 -6.69 -5.72
CA ASN A 8 -9.41 -7.41 -6.94
C ASN A 8 -9.12 -6.53 -8.17
N TRP A 9 -8.69 -5.29 -7.93
CA TRP A 9 -8.03 -4.53 -8.99
C TRP A 9 -6.56 -4.94 -9.05
N ASP A 10 -5.97 -5.02 -10.23
CA ASP A 10 -4.58 -5.39 -10.47
C ASP A 10 -3.88 -4.32 -11.31
N TRP A 11 -2.62 -4.10 -11.01
CA TRP A 11 -1.70 -3.40 -11.88
C TRP A 11 -1.24 -4.33 -13.00
N CYS A 12 -1.14 -3.80 -14.22
CA CYS A 12 -0.56 -4.54 -15.33
C CYS A 12 0.89 -4.11 -15.60
N SER A 13 1.82 -5.07 -15.56
CA SER A 13 3.26 -4.84 -15.82
C SER A 13 3.56 -4.33 -17.22
N LYS A 14 2.70 -4.63 -18.20
CA LYS A 14 2.90 -4.28 -19.61
C LYS A 14 2.46 -2.85 -19.95
N CYS A 15 1.28 -2.43 -19.49
CA CYS A 15 0.72 -1.11 -19.82
C CYS A 15 0.65 -0.13 -18.65
N ALA A 16 1.04 -0.58 -17.46
CA ALA A 16 1.00 0.17 -16.20
C ALA A 16 -0.40 0.67 -15.78
N CYS A 17 -1.48 0.22 -16.43
CA CYS A 17 -2.85 0.57 -16.05
C CYS A 17 -3.35 -0.28 -14.89
N LEU A 18 -4.27 0.29 -14.11
CA LEU A 18 -5.10 -0.44 -13.16
C LEU A 18 -6.25 -1.15 -13.88
N TRP A 19 -6.49 -2.41 -13.56
CA TRP A 19 -7.35 -3.35 -14.28
C TRP A 19 -8.18 -4.18 -13.31
N TYR A 20 -9.43 -4.55 -13.62
CA TYR A 20 -10.32 -5.20 -12.63
C TYR A 20 -10.57 -6.71 -12.85
N GLY A 21 -10.55 -7.20 -14.10
CA GLY A 21 -10.98 -8.59 -14.35
C GLY A 21 -11.23 -8.90 -15.82
N GLY A 22 -11.43 -10.18 -16.16
CA GLY A 22 -11.94 -10.59 -17.48
C GLY A 22 -10.89 -10.81 -18.58
N GLN A 23 -11.34 -10.89 -19.83
CA GLN A 23 -10.46 -11.02 -21.00
C GLN A 23 -10.49 -9.70 -21.78
N ALA A 24 -9.33 -9.09 -21.95
CA ALA A 24 -9.18 -7.80 -22.62
C ALA A 24 -7.82 -7.67 -23.32
N VAL A 25 -7.81 -6.93 -24.42
CA VAL A 25 -6.58 -6.62 -25.17
C VAL A 25 -5.78 -5.54 -24.43
N CYS A 26 -4.54 -5.87 -24.10
CA CYS A 26 -3.61 -4.94 -23.45
C CYS A 26 -3.05 -3.93 -24.45
N ALA A 27 -2.94 -2.65 -24.07
CA ALA A 27 -2.39 -1.58 -24.90
C ALA A 27 -0.97 -1.85 -25.43
N ALA A 28 -0.18 -2.60 -24.66
CA ALA A 28 1.19 -2.97 -25.00
C ALA A 28 1.31 -4.09 -26.04
N THR A 29 0.18 -4.65 -26.50
CA THR A 29 0.17 -5.79 -27.42
C THR A 29 -0.90 -5.60 -28.50
N THR A 30 -0.76 -6.32 -29.61
CA THR A 30 -1.77 -6.29 -30.67
C THR A 30 -2.93 -7.23 -30.37
N ASN A 31 -2.67 -8.39 -29.74
CA ASN A 31 -3.66 -9.41 -29.37
C ASN A 31 -3.38 -10.08 -28.00
N GLY A 32 -2.51 -9.49 -27.18
CA GLY A 32 -2.07 -10.08 -25.92
C GLY A 32 -2.92 -9.64 -24.72
N SER A 33 -2.92 -10.48 -23.70
CA SER A 33 -3.56 -10.20 -22.42
C SER A 33 -2.70 -9.29 -21.53
N HIS A 34 -3.37 -8.68 -20.57
CA HIS A 34 -2.71 -8.04 -19.44
C HIS A 34 -1.86 -9.08 -18.67
N ASP A 35 -0.74 -8.62 -18.15
CA ASP A 35 0.13 -9.40 -17.25
C ASP A 35 0.13 -8.71 -15.89
N HIS A 36 -0.31 -9.44 -14.87
CA HIS A 36 -0.46 -8.98 -13.49
C HIS A 36 0.62 -9.56 -12.58
N SER A 37 1.66 -10.15 -13.18
CA SER A 37 2.82 -10.66 -12.43
C SER A 37 3.43 -9.54 -11.59
N GLY A 38 3.50 -9.75 -10.27
CA GLY A 38 4.01 -8.76 -9.33
C GLY A 38 3.02 -7.66 -8.94
N SER A 39 1.76 -7.73 -9.37
CA SER A 39 0.68 -6.90 -8.87
C SER A 39 0.34 -7.25 -7.41
N GLY A 40 -0.05 -6.24 -6.63
CA GLY A 40 -0.86 -6.44 -5.43
C GLY A 40 -2.35 -6.44 -5.79
N MET A 41 -3.22 -6.85 -4.86
CA MET A 41 -4.66 -6.68 -5.02
C MET A 41 -5.03 -5.28 -4.56
N TYR A 42 -5.44 -4.41 -5.46
CA TYR A 42 -5.87 -3.05 -5.16
C TYR A 42 -7.38 -3.00 -4.83
N THR A 43 -7.73 -2.06 -3.97
CA THR A 43 -9.10 -1.81 -3.56
C THR A 43 -9.47 -0.35 -3.79
N ILE A 44 -10.60 -0.12 -4.45
CA ILE A 44 -11.11 1.23 -4.74
C ILE A 44 -12.48 1.41 -4.10
N SER A 45 -12.74 2.60 -3.56
CA SER A 45 -14.05 2.91 -3.00
C SER A 45 -15.10 3.13 -4.10
N ALA A 46 -16.23 2.45 -4.00
CA ALA A 46 -17.45 2.71 -4.78
C ALA A 46 -18.56 3.36 -3.93
N GLN A 47 -18.23 3.78 -2.70
CA GLN A 47 -19.17 4.45 -1.81
C GLN A 47 -19.37 5.90 -2.26
N SER A 48 -20.61 6.32 -2.43
CA SER A 48 -20.97 7.65 -2.93
C SER A 48 -20.49 8.81 -2.04
N SER A 49 -20.35 8.57 -0.74
CA SER A 49 -19.85 9.55 0.23
C SER A 49 -18.34 9.44 0.47
N ALA A 50 -17.61 8.65 -0.32
CA ALA A 50 -16.18 8.51 -0.14
C ALA A 50 -15.44 9.79 -0.52
N PRO A 51 -14.41 10.18 0.23
CA PRO A 51 -13.59 11.34 -0.13
C PRO A 51 -12.79 11.07 -1.41
N GLY A 52 -12.37 12.15 -2.06
CA GLY A 52 -11.56 12.10 -3.28
C GLY A 52 -12.34 12.46 -4.53
N GLN A 53 -11.63 12.45 -5.66
CA GLN A 53 -12.20 12.72 -6.97
C GLN A 53 -13.11 11.56 -7.39
N ASP A 54 -14.33 11.90 -7.76
CA ASP A 54 -15.32 10.97 -8.28
C ASP A 54 -15.22 10.84 -9.81
N LYS A 55 -16.17 10.19 -10.47
CA LYS A 55 -16.24 9.98 -11.93
C LYS A 55 -15.18 9.03 -12.49
N TRP A 56 -14.54 8.23 -11.64
CA TRP A 56 -13.75 7.10 -12.09
C TRP A 56 -14.65 5.91 -12.37
N LYS A 57 -14.48 5.27 -13.52
CA LYS A 57 -15.33 4.18 -13.97
C LYS A 57 -14.53 3.07 -14.64
N TRP A 58 -14.99 1.85 -14.46
CA TRP A 58 -14.48 0.68 -15.13
C TRP A 58 -14.94 0.66 -16.59
N CYS A 59 -14.03 0.38 -17.51
CA CYS A 59 -14.36 0.16 -18.91
C CYS A 59 -14.58 -1.33 -19.19
N LYS A 60 -15.76 -1.75 -19.64
CA LYS A 60 -16.04 -3.18 -19.89
C LYS A 60 -15.31 -3.78 -21.09
N LYS A 61 -14.81 -2.93 -22.01
CA LYS A 61 -14.10 -3.39 -23.22
C LYS A 61 -12.64 -3.75 -22.95
N CYS A 62 -11.96 -2.97 -22.12
CA CYS A 62 -10.53 -3.14 -21.85
C CYS A 62 -10.20 -3.30 -20.36
N GLN A 63 -11.21 -3.27 -19.51
CA GLN A 63 -11.15 -3.61 -18.08
C GLN A 63 -10.33 -2.64 -17.22
N VAL A 64 -9.82 -1.56 -17.82
CA VAL A 64 -9.06 -0.51 -17.13
C VAL A 64 -9.99 0.50 -16.47
N LEU A 65 -9.49 1.12 -15.39
CA LEU A 65 -10.12 2.27 -14.77
C LEU A 65 -9.89 3.53 -15.61
N SER A 66 -10.97 4.22 -15.98
CA SER A 66 -10.96 5.45 -16.78
C SER A 66 -11.74 6.57 -16.09
N TYR A 67 -11.20 7.77 -16.17
CA TYR A 67 -11.85 8.99 -15.67
C TYR A 67 -12.87 9.50 -16.69
N THR A 68 -14.08 9.76 -16.21
CA THR A 68 -15.24 10.17 -17.03
C THR A 68 -15.72 11.58 -16.72
N GLY A 69 -14.94 12.34 -15.94
CA GLY A 69 -15.28 13.73 -15.60
C GLY A 69 -14.94 14.76 -16.68
N ASN A 70 -14.25 14.35 -17.74
CA ASN A 70 -13.94 15.20 -18.90
C ASN A 70 -14.96 15.00 -20.03
N ALA A 71 -14.91 15.87 -21.05
CA ALA A 71 -15.82 15.83 -22.20
C ALA A 71 -15.72 14.54 -23.03
N THR A 72 -14.64 13.78 -22.89
CA THR A 72 -14.46 12.47 -23.54
C THR A 72 -14.01 11.44 -22.52
N THR A 73 -14.37 10.17 -22.74
CA THR A 73 -13.89 9.04 -21.91
C THR A 73 -12.54 8.48 -22.37
N GLY A 74 -11.94 9.06 -23.42
CA GLY A 74 -10.64 8.68 -23.97
C GLY A 74 -10.66 7.45 -24.91
N PRO A 75 -9.65 7.29 -25.79
CA PRO A 75 -9.53 6.12 -26.67
C PRO A 75 -9.29 4.82 -25.90
N CYS A 76 -9.92 3.74 -26.37
CA CYS A 76 -9.81 2.40 -25.83
C CYS A 76 -9.07 1.48 -26.80
N LYS A 77 -8.13 0.67 -26.31
CA LYS A 77 -7.37 -0.28 -27.17
C LYS A 77 -8.27 -1.29 -27.89
N ALA A 78 -9.40 -1.67 -27.28
CA ALA A 78 -10.38 -2.55 -27.89
C ALA A 78 -11.25 -1.88 -28.98
N GLY A 79 -10.97 -0.61 -29.32
CA GLY A 79 -11.66 0.15 -30.35
C GLY A 79 -12.65 1.19 -29.80
N GLY A 80 -12.69 2.35 -30.45
CA GLY A 80 -13.51 3.49 -30.06
C GLY A 80 -13.06 4.12 -28.75
N THR A 81 -14.01 4.63 -27.97
CA THR A 81 -13.76 5.19 -26.63
C THR A 81 -14.04 4.18 -25.52
N HIS A 82 -13.55 4.49 -24.32
CA HIS A 82 -13.86 3.70 -23.12
C HIS A 82 -15.37 3.59 -22.91
N ASP A 83 -15.85 2.35 -22.86
CA ASP A 83 -17.25 2.01 -22.63
C ASP A 83 -17.43 1.66 -21.16
N THR A 84 -17.95 2.65 -20.42
CA THR A 84 -18.18 2.56 -18.98
C THR A 84 -19.64 2.25 -18.65
N SER A 85 -20.41 1.78 -19.63
CA SER A 85 -21.79 1.33 -19.37
C SER A 85 -21.75 0.11 -18.44
N GLY A 86 -22.58 0.14 -17.39
CA GLY A 86 -22.59 -0.89 -16.35
C GLY A 86 -21.57 -0.69 -15.22
N SER A 87 -20.74 0.37 -15.27
CA SER A 87 -19.87 0.73 -14.14
C SER A 87 -20.59 1.64 -13.15
N GLY A 88 -20.44 1.32 -11.85
CA GLY A 88 -20.64 2.28 -10.76
C GLY A 88 -19.59 3.40 -10.78
N ASN A 89 -19.73 4.36 -9.88
CA ASN A 89 -18.78 5.46 -9.71
C ASN A 89 -17.75 5.11 -8.63
N TYR A 90 -16.48 5.22 -8.95
CA TYR A 90 -15.38 5.04 -8.01
C TYR A 90 -14.80 6.39 -7.59
N HIS A 91 -14.23 6.42 -6.39
CA HIS A 91 -13.63 7.60 -5.79
C HIS A 91 -12.14 7.35 -5.53
N LEU A 92 -11.28 8.25 -6.02
CA LEU A 92 -9.84 8.19 -5.78
C LEU A 92 -9.36 9.44 -5.05
N THR A 93 -8.64 9.23 -3.96
CA THR A 93 -8.06 10.34 -3.20
C THR A 93 -6.83 10.87 -3.95
N GLN A 94 -6.75 12.19 -4.10
CA GLN A 94 -5.57 12.87 -4.63
C GLN A 94 -4.62 13.22 -3.49
N ASP A 95 -3.34 12.91 -3.68
CA ASP A 95 -2.22 13.15 -2.77
C ASP A 95 -2.41 12.64 -1.32
N GLY A 96 -3.42 11.79 -1.08
CA GLY A 96 -3.70 11.18 0.21
C GLY A 96 -2.77 10.01 0.53
N GLU A 97 -3.11 9.24 1.56
CA GLU A 97 -2.36 8.04 1.93
C GLU A 97 -2.72 6.84 1.03
N GLY A 98 -1.77 5.90 0.87
CA GLY A 98 -1.86 4.78 -0.07
C GLY A 98 -0.76 4.82 -1.15
N GLN A 99 -0.78 3.82 -2.04
CA GLN A 99 0.24 3.68 -3.08
C GLN A 99 0.20 4.86 -4.07
N LYS A 100 1.35 5.46 -4.37
CA LYS A 100 1.57 6.54 -5.37
C LYS A 100 2.79 6.17 -6.24
N PRO A 101 2.96 6.66 -7.48
CA PRO A 101 2.28 7.80 -8.08
C PRO A 101 1.31 7.36 -9.18
N TRP A 102 0.12 6.87 -8.82
CA TRP A 102 -0.92 6.67 -9.82
C TRP A 102 -1.29 8.01 -10.43
N LYS A 103 -1.37 8.09 -11.75
CA LYS A 103 -1.63 9.32 -12.49
C LYS A 103 -2.70 9.10 -13.53
N TRP A 104 -3.53 10.11 -13.68
CA TRP A 104 -4.48 10.21 -14.78
C TRP A 104 -3.71 10.52 -16.08
N CYS A 105 -3.97 9.73 -17.11
CA CYS A 105 -3.42 9.96 -18.45
C CYS A 105 -4.37 10.87 -19.25
N ASN A 106 -3.89 12.03 -19.69
CA ASN A 106 -4.71 12.99 -20.45
C ASN A 106 -5.11 12.49 -21.84
N LYS A 107 -4.38 11.51 -22.40
CA LYS A 107 -4.65 10.92 -23.72
C LYS A 107 -5.76 9.90 -23.65
N CYS A 108 -5.61 8.88 -22.81
CA CYS A 108 -6.58 7.79 -22.72
C CYS A 108 -7.59 7.94 -21.59
N GLN A 109 -7.46 8.93 -20.72
CA GLN A 109 -8.25 9.11 -19.51
C GLN A 109 -8.08 7.98 -18.47
N GLY A 110 -7.19 7.02 -18.74
CA GLY A 110 -6.93 5.88 -17.86
C GLY A 110 -6.04 6.25 -16.68
N LEU A 111 -6.19 5.51 -15.58
CA LEU A 111 -5.26 5.58 -14.46
C LEU A 111 -4.04 4.69 -14.73
N GLY A 112 -2.84 5.25 -14.64
CA GLY A 112 -1.58 4.55 -14.89
C GLY A 112 -0.50 4.87 -13.87
N TRP A 113 0.41 3.93 -13.65
CA TRP A 113 1.47 4.04 -12.64
C TRP A 113 2.78 4.64 -13.17
N ALA A 114 3.09 4.41 -14.45
CA ALA A 114 4.36 4.76 -15.06
C ALA A 114 4.19 5.08 -16.55
N SER A 115 5.23 5.68 -17.15
CA SER A 115 5.30 5.83 -18.60
C SER A 115 5.37 4.44 -19.23
N ALA A 116 4.31 4.05 -19.94
CA ALA A 116 4.12 2.74 -20.55
C ALA A 116 3.18 2.89 -21.77
N PRO A 117 3.04 1.85 -22.62
CA PRO A 117 2.13 1.88 -23.76
C PRO A 117 0.70 2.27 -23.37
N CYS A 118 0.21 3.33 -24.01
CA CYS A 118 -1.08 3.96 -23.77
C CYS A 118 -2.17 3.39 -24.68
N GLN A 119 -3.40 3.40 -24.21
CA GLN A 119 -4.59 2.96 -24.97
C GLN A 119 -4.81 3.82 -26.23
N ALA A 120 -4.35 5.08 -26.21
CA ALA A 120 -4.39 6.01 -27.34
C ALA A 120 -3.17 5.89 -28.29
N GLY A 121 -2.27 4.92 -28.06
CA GLY A 121 -1.01 4.79 -28.78
C GLY A 121 0.12 5.64 -28.19
N GLY A 122 1.37 5.22 -28.44
CA GLY A 122 2.56 5.78 -27.80
C GLY A 122 2.54 5.60 -26.29
N SER A 123 3.23 6.48 -25.55
CA SER A 123 3.26 6.45 -24.08
C SER A 123 2.13 7.23 -23.44
N HIS A 124 1.85 6.93 -22.16
CA HIS A 124 0.97 7.73 -21.30
C HIS A 124 1.47 9.17 -21.20
N ASP A 125 0.54 10.11 -21.18
CA ASP A 125 0.81 11.52 -20.95
C ASP A 125 0.11 11.94 -19.65
N PHE A 126 0.90 12.21 -18.63
CA PHE A 126 0.42 12.55 -17.28
C PHE A 126 0.43 14.06 -17.01
N ASN A 127 0.60 14.89 -18.04
CA ASN A 127 0.54 16.34 -17.88
C ASN A 127 -0.84 16.77 -17.37
N GLY A 128 -0.84 17.56 -16.30
CA GLY A 128 -2.06 18.00 -15.61
C GLY A 128 -2.58 17.01 -14.55
N SER A 129 -1.91 15.89 -14.31
CA SER A 129 -2.28 14.96 -13.23
C SER A 129 -1.53 15.27 -11.92
N GLY A 130 -2.28 15.38 -10.82
CA GLY A 130 -1.74 15.12 -9.47
C GLY A 130 -1.47 13.62 -9.25
N ASN A 131 -0.99 13.23 -8.06
CA ASN A 131 -0.89 11.82 -7.72
C ASN A 131 -2.21 11.35 -7.11
N TYR A 132 -2.71 10.22 -7.58
CA TYR A 132 -3.78 9.48 -6.92
C TYR A 132 -3.16 8.45 -5.99
N SER A 133 -3.87 8.20 -4.90
CA SER A 133 -3.52 7.18 -3.92
C SER A 133 -4.53 6.04 -4.00
N ILE A 134 -4.02 4.81 -4.13
CA ILE A 134 -4.84 3.59 -4.16
C ILE A 134 -4.38 2.68 -3.04
N CYS A 135 -5.32 2.03 -2.37
CA CYS A 135 -5.04 1.04 -1.34
C CYS A 135 -4.68 -0.29 -2.00
N MET A 136 -3.52 -0.91 -1.70
CA MET A 136 -3.36 -2.35 -1.90
C MET A 136 -4.09 -3.06 -0.77
N ASP A 137 -5.24 -3.65 -1.08
CA ASP A 137 -6.19 -4.37 -0.22
C ASP A 137 -6.57 -3.66 1.10
N GLY A 138 -7.70 -4.07 1.71
CA GLY A 138 -8.21 -3.42 2.93
C GLY A 138 -9.10 -2.18 2.69
N LYS A 139 -9.47 -1.50 3.78
CA LYS A 139 -10.42 -0.36 3.76
C LYS A 139 -9.69 0.98 3.59
N PRO A 140 -10.23 1.95 2.81
CA PRO A 140 -9.69 3.31 2.77
C PRO A 140 -9.68 3.98 4.15
N ARG A 141 -8.62 4.75 4.45
CA ARG A 141 -8.35 5.41 5.75
C ARG A 141 -9.52 6.18 6.36
N SER A 142 -10.47 6.67 5.56
CA SER A 142 -11.67 7.37 6.07
C SER A 142 -12.58 6.50 6.95
N GLN A 143 -12.23 5.25 7.21
CA GLN A 143 -13.05 4.27 7.95
C GLN A 143 -12.27 3.45 9.00
N ALA A 144 -11.01 3.81 9.31
CA ALA A 144 -10.20 3.07 10.27
C ALA A 144 -10.55 3.43 11.73
N SER A 145 -11.57 2.77 12.27
CA SER A 145 -11.75 2.58 13.72
C SER A 145 -11.04 1.29 14.15
N ILE A 146 -10.23 1.35 15.23
CA ILE A 146 -9.48 0.27 15.92
C ILE A 146 -9.06 -0.89 14.99
N GLY A 147 -7.82 -0.86 14.51
CA GLY A 147 -7.30 -1.84 13.55
C GLY A 147 -6.96 -1.17 12.22
N GLN A 148 -5.84 -0.45 12.19
CA GLN A 148 -5.30 0.09 10.94
C GLN A 148 -4.72 -1.06 10.13
N ASP A 149 -5.35 -1.40 9.01
CA ASP A 149 -4.84 -2.30 7.98
C ASP A 149 -3.87 -1.55 7.04
N GLN A 150 -3.38 -2.21 6.00
CA GLN A 150 -2.39 -1.71 5.02
C GLN A 150 -0.94 -1.66 5.52
N TRP A 151 -0.63 -2.40 6.58
CA TRP A 151 0.74 -2.65 6.97
C TRP A 151 1.31 -3.81 6.17
N ARG A 152 2.54 -3.65 5.68
CA ARG A 152 3.21 -4.60 4.79
C ARG A 152 4.62 -4.90 5.24
N TRP A 153 5.01 -6.14 5.07
CA TRP A 153 6.39 -6.56 5.12
C TRP A 153 7.09 -6.14 3.81
N CYS A 154 8.24 -5.49 3.93
CA CYS A 154 9.08 -5.18 2.77
C CYS A 154 10.20 -6.22 2.63
N LYS A 155 10.20 -7.00 1.55
CA LYS A 155 11.22 -8.05 1.34
C LYS A 155 12.67 -7.54 1.25
N ASN A 156 12.87 -6.29 0.82
CA ASN A 156 14.20 -5.73 0.64
C ASN A 156 14.85 -5.26 1.94
N CYS A 157 14.06 -4.78 2.91
CA CYS A 157 14.58 -4.28 4.19
C CYS A 157 14.07 -5.03 5.42
N GLN A 158 13.15 -5.97 5.25
CA GLN A 158 12.46 -6.75 6.28
C GLN A 158 11.55 -5.94 7.21
N LEU A 159 11.43 -4.63 7.03
CA LEU A 159 10.66 -3.75 7.90
C LEU A 159 9.14 -3.90 7.70
N LEU A 160 8.37 -3.70 8.78
CA LEU A 160 6.94 -3.42 8.69
C LEU A 160 6.74 -1.95 8.28
N CYS A 161 6.08 -1.73 7.16
CA CYS A 161 5.93 -0.43 6.54
C CYS A 161 4.48 -0.24 6.12
N TYR A 162 4.00 0.99 6.23
CA TYR A 162 2.68 1.36 5.74
C TYR A 162 2.69 1.41 4.21
N ASP A 163 1.64 0.87 3.57
CA ASP A 163 1.53 0.87 2.10
C ASP A 163 1.44 2.30 1.55
N GLY A 164 2.36 2.64 0.65
CA GLY A 164 2.62 4.01 0.21
C GLY A 164 4.00 4.21 -0.39
N SER A 165 4.17 5.27 -1.20
CA SER A 165 5.37 5.50 -2.00
C SER A 165 6.53 6.07 -1.18
N ASN A 166 7.19 5.20 -0.43
CA ASN A 166 8.11 5.59 0.64
C ASN A 166 9.47 4.89 0.51
N ALA A 167 10.56 5.51 0.97
CA ALA A 167 11.88 4.92 0.76
C ALA A 167 12.14 3.74 1.68
N CYS A 168 12.52 2.67 1.02
CA CYS A 168 13.15 1.52 1.62
C CYS A 168 14.56 1.86 2.10
N ALA A 169 14.92 1.38 3.29
CA ALA A 169 16.28 1.44 3.81
C ALA A 169 17.31 0.72 2.91
N ALA A 170 16.86 -0.20 2.05
CA ALA A 170 17.69 -0.85 1.02
C ALA A 170 17.81 -0.04 -0.29
N GLY A 171 17.20 1.14 -0.36
CA GLY A 171 17.09 1.95 -1.58
C GLY A 171 15.81 1.66 -2.37
N GLY A 172 15.34 2.66 -3.12
CA GLY A 172 14.07 2.58 -3.86
C GLY A 172 12.84 2.58 -2.94
N SER A 173 11.71 2.08 -3.45
CA SER A 173 10.45 2.00 -2.70
C SER A 173 10.35 0.71 -1.88
N HIS A 174 9.54 0.69 -0.81
CA HIS A 174 9.16 -0.57 -0.15
C HIS A 174 8.48 -1.51 -1.17
N ILE A 175 8.89 -2.78 -1.17
CA ILE A 175 8.31 -3.82 -2.04
C ILE A 175 7.48 -4.77 -1.19
N SER A 176 6.15 -4.73 -1.38
CA SER A 176 5.16 -5.57 -0.70
C SER A 176 4.91 -6.93 -1.36
N VAL A 177 5.64 -7.26 -2.43
CA VAL A 177 5.50 -8.56 -3.13
C VAL A 177 5.77 -9.71 -2.16
N GLY A 178 4.78 -10.59 -1.99
CA GLY A 178 4.84 -11.73 -1.08
C GLY A 178 4.46 -11.41 0.37
N SER A 179 4.04 -10.17 0.66
CA SER A 179 3.51 -9.77 1.96
C SER A 179 2.01 -10.03 2.06
N GLY A 180 1.56 -10.49 3.23
CA GLY A 180 0.15 -10.34 3.63
C GLY A 180 -0.19 -8.87 3.95
N ASN A 181 -1.45 -8.57 4.25
CA ASN A 181 -1.85 -7.32 4.88
C ASN A 181 -1.90 -7.55 6.38
N TYR A 182 -1.23 -6.69 7.15
CA TYR A 182 -1.26 -6.76 8.60
C TYR A 182 -2.16 -5.66 9.16
N VAL A 183 -2.85 -5.98 10.26
CA VAL A 183 -3.70 -5.05 11.00
C VAL A 183 -3.08 -4.75 12.35
N LEU A 184 -2.92 -3.46 12.65
CA LEU A 184 -2.43 -2.98 13.94
C LEU A 184 -3.55 -2.31 14.73
N THR A 185 -3.70 -2.67 16.00
CA THR A 185 -4.63 -1.99 16.90
C THR A 185 -4.13 -0.58 17.16
N ALA A 186 -4.98 0.43 16.91
CA ALA A 186 -4.63 1.85 17.02
C ALA A 186 -5.53 2.54 18.06
N GLY A 187 -4.95 3.44 18.86
CA GLY A 187 -5.69 4.32 19.76
C GLY A 187 -6.10 3.69 21.09
N GLY A 188 -5.53 2.55 21.47
CA GLY A 188 -5.80 1.89 22.74
C GLY A 188 -5.26 0.46 22.78
N PRO A 189 -5.35 -0.21 23.95
CA PRO A 189 -4.92 -1.59 24.10
C PRO A 189 -5.75 -2.53 23.21
N ILE A 190 -5.15 -3.67 22.87
CA ILE A 190 -5.81 -4.77 22.20
C ILE A 190 -6.83 -5.38 23.17
N SER A 191 -8.12 -5.26 22.82
CA SER A 191 -9.22 -5.78 23.63
C SER A 191 -9.10 -7.29 23.84
N GLY A 192 -9.23 -7.74 25.10
CA GLY A 192 -9.13 -9.15 25.45
C GLY A 192 -7.70 -9.69 25.56
N VAL A 193 -6.67 -8.84 25.41
CA VAL A 193 -5.27 -9.20 25.60
C VAL A 193 -4.75 -8.59 26.90
N GLY A 194 -4.10 -9.40 27.75
CA GLY A 194 -3.51 -8.92 29.00
C GLY A 194 -2.38 -7.93 28.76
N SER A 195 -2.15 -6.99 29.69
CA SER A 195 -1.08 -5.98 29.57
C SER A 195 0.32 -6.56 29.43
N SER A 196 0.58 -7.76 29.97
CA SER A 196 1.85 -8.48 29.81
C SER A 196 2.02 -9.15 28.44
N GLN A 197 0.95 -9.21 27.63
CA GLN A 197 0.90 -9.87 26.32
C GLN A 197 0.80 -8.87 25.17
N GLN A 198 0.90 -7.58 25.47
CA GLN A 198 0.91 -6.51 24.48
C GLN A 198 1.89 -5.42 24.86
N GLN A 199 2.31 -4.66 23.86
CA GLN A 199 3.15 -3.49 24.03
C GLN A 199 2.58 -2.33 23.22
N ASP A 200 2.31 -1.23 23.92
CA ASP A 200 1.94 0.06 23.36
C ASP A 200 3.19 0.93 23.11
N GLY A 201 3.02 2.15 22.59
CA GLY A 201 4.15 3.02 22.26
C GLY A 201 4.73 2.81 20.87
N TRP A 202 4.06 2.04 20.00
CA TRP A 202 4.44 1.94 18.60
C TRP A 202 3.82 3.07 17.81
N LYS A 203 4.59 3.71 16.93
CA LYS A 203 4.15 4.84 16.11
C LYS A 203 4.74 4.73 14.71
N TRP A 204 3.97 5.15 13.72
CA TRP A 204 4.49 5.27 12.36
C TRP A 204 5.32 6.55 12.23
N CYS A 205 6.28 6.54 11.31
CA CYS A 205 7.14 7.68 11.03
C CYS A 205 6.73 8.38 9.74
N THR A 206 6.48 9.70 9.74
CA THR A 206 6.07 10.49 8.55
C THR A 206 7.11 10.51 7.43
N LYS A 207 8.37 10.28 7.78
CA LYS A 207 9.50 10.32 6.84
C LYS A 207 9.67 9.00 6.10
N CYS A 208 9.64 7.89 6.82
CA CYS A 208 9.96 6.56 6.28
C CYS A 208 8.77 5.60 6.25
N TYR A 209 7.66 5.95 6.91
CA TYR A 209 6.42 5.17 6.98
C TYR A 209 6.61 3.76 7.57
N GLY A 210 7.72 3.55 8.28
CA GLY A 210 7.95 2.35 9.08
C GLY A 210 7.31 2.49 10.44
N LEU A 211 6.91 1.36 11.04
CA LEU A 211 6.51 1.32 12.43
C LEU A 211 7.77 1.32 13.32
N ALA A 212 7.84 2.24 14.27
CA ALA A 212 8.93 2.37 15.21
C ALA A 212 8.44 2.49 16.66
N PHE A 213 9.24 1.99 17.58
CA PHE A 213 8.98 2.11 19.01
C PHE A 213 9.37 3.52 19.48
N SER A 214 8.41 4.25 20.03
CA SER A 214 8.51 5.68 20.36
C SER A 214 8.73 5.97 21.85
N LYS A 215 8.86 4.93 22.68
CA LYS A 215 9.13 5.07 24.12
C LYS A 215 10.61 4.89 24.47
N ASP A 216 11.46 4.62 23.48
CA ASP A 216 12.90 4.66 23.66
C ASP A 216 13.40 6.11 23.62
N ALA A 217 14.26 6.50 24.57
CA ALA A 217 14.71 7.89 24.70
C ALA A 217 15.50 8.42 23.48
N SER A 218 15.99 7.53 22.62
CA SER A 218 16.70 7.93 21.39
C SER A 218 15.78 8.22 20.22
N ASP A 219 14.49 7.83 20.27
CA ASP A 219 13.55 7.72 19.15
C ASP A 219 14.07 6.92 17.93
N GLY A 220 15.28 6.37 18.00
CA GLY A 220 15.92 5.65 16.91
C GLY A 220 16.32 6.53 15.74
N VAL A 221 17.31 6.06 14.98
CA VAL A 221 17.71 6.75 13.76
C VAL A 221 16.80 6.34 12.60
N CYS A 222 16.23 7.34 11.95
CA CYS A 222 15.36 7.17 10.80
C CYS A 222 16.20 6.84 9.55
N PRO A 223 15.78 5.87 8.71
CA PRO A 223 16.44 5.59 7.42
C PRO A 223 16.49 6.77 6.45
N ARG A 224 15.68 7.82 6.70
CA ARG A 224 15.68 9.09 5.96
C ARG A 224 16.58 10.17 6.56
N GLY A 225 17.30 9.87 7.64
CA GLY A 225 18.12 10.80 8.40
C GLY A 225 17.39 11.42 9.60
N GLY A 226 18.16 11.77 10.62
CA GLY A 226 17.66 12.26 11.91
C GLY A 226 16.90 11.18 12.70
N VAL A 227 16.10 11.62 13.68
CA VAL A 227 15.20 10.75 14.45
C VAL A 227 13.86 10.53 13.73
N HIS A 228 13.09 9.51 14.13
CA HIS A 228 11.74 9.31 13.63
C HIS A 228 10.83 10.51 13.94
N ASP A 229 9.92 10.83 13.02
CA ASP A 229 8.91 11.86 13.22
C ASP A 229 7.54 11.21 13.30
N HIS A 230 6.93 11.28 14.48
CA HIS A 230 5.67 10.61 14.79
C HIS A 230 4.44 11.50 14.65
N SER A 231 4.58 12.67 14.02
CA SER A 231 3.49 13.61 13.82
C SER A 231 2.32 12.97 13.07
N GLY A 232 1.11 13.06 13.63
CA GLY A 232 -0.09 12.46 13.03
C GLY A 232 -0.21 10.94 13.19
N SER A 233 0.69 10.30 13.95
CA SER A 233 0.57 8.90 14.33
C SER A 233 -0.34 8.69 15.54
N ALA A 234 -1.28 7.75 15.39
CA ALA A 234 -1.91 7.10 16.54
C ALA A 234 -0.84 6.36 17.36
N ASP A 235 -1.19 5.97 18.59
CA ASP A 235 -0.42 4.96 19.32
C ASP A 235 -0.92 3.56 18.97
N TYR A 236 -0.02 2.68 18.57
CA TYR A 236 -0.34 1.29 18.21
C TYR A 236 0.06 0.34 19.33
N SER A 237 -0.77 -0.69 19.53
CA SER A 237 -0.46 -1.80 20.41
C SER A 237 -0.20 -3.07 19.61
N LEU A 238 0.92 -3.73 19.89
CA LEU A 238 1.31 -5.01 19.29
C LEU A 238 1.23 -6.13 20.32
N MET A 239 0.78 -7.30 19.90
CA MET A 239 0.90 -8.50 20.75
C MET A 239 2.38 -8.90 20.88
N VAL A 240 2.80 -9.30 22.07
CA VAL A 240 4.18 -9.73 22.35
C VAL A 240 4.19 -10.98 23.23
N GLY A 241 5.08 -11.92 22.92
CA GLY A 241 5.26 -13.14 23.72
C GLY A 241 4.10 -14.13 23.62
N VAL A 242 3.23 -13.99 22.61
CA VAL A 242 2.11 -14.91 22.35
C VAL A 242 2.39 -15.75 21.11
N SER A 243 2.21 -17.06 21.20
CA SER A 243 2.50 -17.99 20.10
C SER A 243 1.26 -18.46 19.35
N SER A 244 0.05 -18.28 19.91
CA SER A 244 -1.16 -19.03 19.53
C SER A 244 -2.39 -18.20 19.09
N GLY A 245 -2.23 -16.92 18.77
CA GLY A 245 -3.35 -15.99 18.50
C GLY A 245 -3.71 -15.75 17.03
N GLY A 246 -3.46 -16.67 16.10
CA GLY A 246 -3.88 -16.54 14.69
C GLY A 246 -3.17 -15.44 13.87
N GLY A 247 -2.05 -14.90 14.35
CA GLY A 247 -1.22 -13.93 13.64
C GLY A 247 0.16 -14.46 13.24
N GLN A 248 0.89 -13.70 12.43
CA GLN A 248 2.26 -14.01 12.06
C GLN A 248 3.22 -13.63 13.20
N ASN A 249 3.94 -14.61 13.74
CA ASN A 249 4.99 -14.42 14.74
C ASN A 249 6.34 -14.04 14.11
N ASN A 250 7.38 -13.89 14.93
CA ASN A 250 8.74 -13.54 14.52
C ASN A 250 8.90 -12.11 14.01
N TRP A 251 8.03 -11.21 14.43
CA TRP A 251 8.30 -9.78 14.35
C TRP A 251 9.19 -9.37 15.52
N THR A 252 10.14 -8.49 15.25
CA THR A 252 11.23 -8.18 16.16
C THR A 252 11.53 -6.70 16.13
N TRP A 253 11.79 -6.12 17.29
CA TRP A 253 12.26 -4.75 17.46
C TRP A 253 13.76 -4.68 17.23
N CYS A 254 14.21 -3.68 16.47
CA CYS A 254 15.63 -3.43 16.26
C CYS A 254 16.11 -2.26 17.13
N LYS A 255 17.01 -2.51 18.09
CA LYS A 255 17.55 -1.48 18.99
C LYS A 255 18.28 -0.31 18.31
N TRP A 256 18.72 -0.46 17.06
CA TRP A 256 19.49 0.58 16.36
C TRP A 256 18.60 1.59 15.64
N CYS A 257 17.51 1.13 15.02
CA CYS A 257 16.59 1.99 14.29
C CYS A 257 15.21 2.11 14.95
N GLN A 258 14.97 1.38 16.05
CA GLN A 258 13.70 1.27 16.77
C GLN A 258 12.54 0.67 15.95
N GLN A 259 12.79 0.22 14.72
CA GLN A 259 11.75 -0.26 13.83
C GLN A 259 11.41 -1.74 14.06
N LEU A 260 10.17 -2.09 13.74
CA LEU A 260 9.72 -3.47 13.71
C LEU A 260 10.12 -4.13 12.39
N TRP A 261 10.73 -5.31 12.46
CA TRP A 261 11.19 -6.07 11.31
C TRP A 261 10.83 -7.56 11.44
N TYR A 262 10.63 -8.22 10.30
CA TYR A 262 10.29 -9.63 10.24
C TYR A 262 11.56 -10.48 10.26
N SER A 263 11.74 -11.25 11.34
CA SER A 263 12.94 -12.02 11.60
C SER A 263 12.79 -13.53 11.38
N GLY A 264 11.65 -13.93 10.81
CA GLY A 264 11.33 -15.32 10.45
C GLY A 264 11.97 -15.79 9.14
N GLN A 265 12.65 -14.92 8.38
CA GLN A 265 13.46 -15.35 7.23
C GLN A 265 14.84 -15.82 7.69
N ALA A 266 15.08 -17.13 7.65
CA ALA A 266 16.35 -17.72 8.04
C ALA A 266 17.52 -17.11 7.24
N GLY A 267 18.54 -16.61 7.96
CA GLY A 267 19.74 -16.02 7.37
C GLY A 267 19.57 -14.62 6.76
N ASN A 268 18.37 -14.02 6.83
CA ASN A 268 18.11 -12.69 6.28
C ASN A 268 17.65 -11.71 7.37
N ASN A 269 18.59 -10.93 7.90
CA ASN A 269 18.31 -9.91 8.91
C ASN A 269 17.90 -8.55 8.29
N GLY A 270 17.65 -8.51 6.98
CA GLY A 270 17.38 -7.27 6.25
C GLY A 270 18.55 -6.28 6.32
N ARG A 271 18.29 -5.04 5.88
CA ARG A 271 19.25 -3.94 5.97
C ARG A 271 18.82 -2.95 7.04
N CYS A 272 19.72 -2.73 7.99
CA CYS A 272 19.61 -1.66 8.97
C CYS A 272 20.75 -0.65 8.71
N PRO A 273 20.47 0.57 8.21
CA PRO A 273 21.50 1.57 7.90
C PRO A 273 22.33 2.00 9.12
N HIS A 274 21.86 1.71 10.32
CA HIS A 274 22.46 2.11 11.60
C HIS A 274 23.02 0.92 12.39
N SER A 275 22.98 -0.28 11.80
CA SER A 275 23.62 -1.44 12.37
C SER A 275 25.13 -1.40 12.10
N PRO A 276 25.98 -1.61 13.12
CA PRO A 276 27.42 -1.77 12.91
C PRO A 276 27.77 -3.04 12.12
N VAL A 277 26.82 -3.97 11.98
CA VAL A 277 27.00 -5.26 11.29
C VAL A 277 26.06 -5.41 10.08
N GLY A 278 25.38 -4.33 9.68
CA GLY A 278 24.54 -4.24 8.47
C GLY A 278 23.09 -4.75 8.61
N GLY A 279 22.82 -5.73 9.46
CA GLY A 279 21.48 -6.31 9.67
C GLY A 279 20.75 -5.78 10.90
N HIS A 280 19.43 -6.00 11.01
CA HIS A 280 18.66 -5.63 12.21
C HIS A 280 19.03 -6.50 13.43
N SER A 281 18.99 -5.91 14.63
CA SER A 281 19.23 -6.62 15.90
C SER A 281 17.97 -7.35 16.38
N LYS A 282 18.16 -8.44 17.12
CA LYS A 282 17.12 -9.07 17.96
C LYS A 282 17.33 -8.82 19.46
N ASP A 283 18.45 -8.20 19.83
CA ASP A 283 18.88 -8.11 21.23
C ASP A 283 17.90 -7.26 22.03
N GLY A 284 17.39 -7.80 23.14
CA GLY A 284 16.42 -7.12 24.00
C GLY A 284 15.00 -7.05 23.41
N SER A 285 14.77 -7.62 22.22
CA SER A 285 13.42 -7.66 21.63
C SER A 285 12.58 -8.79 22.22
N GLY A 286 11.29 -8.52 22.40
CA GLY A 286 10.27 -9.57 22.46
C GLY A 286 10.02 -10.21 21.09
N ASN A 287 9.20 -11.27 21.06
CA ASN A 287 8.64 -11.83 19.83
C ASN A 287 7.24 -11.25 19.62
N TYR A 288 7.09 -10.39 18.62
CA TYR A 288 5.81 -9.74 18.32
C TYR A 288 5.00 -10.56 17.32
N THR A 289 3.68 -10.45 17.44
CA THR A 289 2.70 -11.15 16.61
C THR A 289 1.77 -10.14 15.95
N LEU A 290 1.68 -10.19 14.63
CA LEU A 290 0.80 -9.30 13.86
C LEU A 290 -0.37 -10.09 13.27
N ALA A 291 -1.58 -9.60 13.46
CA ALA A 291 -2.77 -10.16 12.83
C ALA A 291 -2.77 -9.87 11.32
N SER A 292 -3.24 -10.82 10.51
CA SER A 292 -3.57 -10.56 9.10
C SER A 292 -4.93 -9.88 8.99
N ALA A 293 -5.10 -9.02 7.98
CA ALA A 293 -6.38 -8.40 7.62
C ALA A 293 -7.34 -9.37 6.94
#